data_AF-A0A7S4HKY7-F1
#
_entry.id   AF-A0A7S4HKY7-F1
#
_cell.length_a   1.000
_cell.length_b   1.000
_cell.length_c   1.000
_cell.angle_alpha   90.00
_cell.angle_beta   90.00
_cell.angle_gamma   90.00
#
_symmetry.space_group_name_H-M   'P 1'
#
loop_
_entity.id
_entity.type
_entity.pdbx_description
1 polymer ?
#
loop_
_entity_poly.entity_id
_entity_poly.type
_entity_poly.pdbx_seq_one_letter_code
_entity_poly.pdbx_strand_id
1 'polypeptide(L)'
;LLTDGQANQGIVAEDEIILQMERYRRETCSPATIVNTFGFSRSHNASLLAALSRATEGVYYFITDHQSIINSFAECLGGLVSICAKQCELTVYLTKECTTLSNLCTTRKYQK
;
A
#
# COMPACT_ATOMS: atom_id res chain seq x y z
N LEU A 1 -9.24 -1.82 2.56
CA LEU A 1 -10.48 -1.02 2.67
C LEU A 1 -11.43 -1.44 1.56
N LEU A 2 -12.67 -1.80 1.90
CA LEU A 2 -13.69 -2.22 0.92
C LEU A 2 -14.91 -1.29 1.05
N THR A 3 -15.40 -0.75 -0.05
CA THR A 3 -16.60 0.10 -0.06
C THR A 3 -17.32 0.05 -1.41
N ASP A 4 -18.64 0.27 -1.40
CA ASP A 4 -19.52 0.38 -2.56
C ASP A 4 -20.01 1.82 -2.80
N GLY A 5 -19.58 2.77 -1.98
CA GLY A 5 -20.19 4.10 -1.90
C GLY A 5 -19.22 5.26 -1.79
N GLN A 6 -19.77 6.40 -1.34
CA GLN A 6 -19.08 7.68 -1.18
C GLN A 6 -18.79 7.95 0.29
N ALA A 7 -17.73 8.70 0.58
CA ALA A 7 -17.50 9.26 1.90
C ALA A 7 -18.53 10.38 2.15
N ASN A 8 -19.51 10.14 3.03
CA ASN A 8 -20.65 11.03 3.23
C ASN A 8 -20.84 11.51 4.68
N GLN A 9 -20.00 11.05 5.61
CA GLN A 9 -20.04 11.42 7.02
C GLN A 9 -18.61 11.61 7.55
N GLY A 10 -18.44 12.58 8.44
CA GLY A 10 -17.13 12.95 8.98
C GLY A 10 -16.29 13.73 7.97
N ILE A 11 -15.04 13.32 7.76
CA ILE A 11 -14.16 13.92 6.75
C ILE A 11 -14.55 13.35 5.38
N VAL A 12 -15.13 14.22 4.54
CA VAL A 12 -15.72 13.84 3.25
C VAL A 12 -14.91 14.34 2.05
N ALA A 13 -14.13 15.40 2.23
CA ALA A 13 -13.32 15.99 1.16
C ALA A 13 -12.12 15.08 0.84
N GLU A 14 -11.93 14.75 -0.43
CA GLU A 14 -10.86 13.83 -0.88
C GLU A 14 -9.49 14.26 -0.39
N ASP A 15 -9.11 15.52 -0.62
CA ASP A 15 -7.81 16.05 -0.19
C ASP A 15 -7.61 15.99 1.33
N GLU A 16 -8.69 16.18 2.11
CA GLU A 16 -8.63 16.13 3.57
C GLU A 16 -8.47 14.69 4.07
N ILE A 17 -9.15 13.73 3.44
CA ILE A 17 -8.99 12.30 3.75
C ILE A 17 -7.54 11.87 3.50
N ILE A 18 -6.98 12.25 2.34
CA ILE A 18 -5.59 11.93 2.00
C ILE A 18 -4.62 12.58 2.99
N LEU A 19 -4.83 13.86 3.31
CA LEU A 19 -4.02 14.57 4.29
C LEU A 19 -4.03 13.91 5.66
N GLN A 20 -5.19 13.47 6.15
CA GLN A 20 -5.26 12.76 7.43
C GLN A 20 -4.57 11.40 7.37
N MET A 21 -4.66 10.68 6.25
CA MET A 21 -3.93 9.43 6.08
C MET A 21 -2.41 9.64 6.13
N GLU A 22 -1.91 10.67 5.47
CA GLU A 22 -0.49 11.04 5.51
C GLU A 22 -0.03 11.50 6.89
N ARG A 23 -0.89 12.21 7.64
CA ARG A 23 -0.62 12.58 9.04
C ARG A 23 -0.54 11.33 9.91
N TYR A 24 -1.53 10.44 9.81
CA TYR A 24 -1.54 9.19 10.56
C TYR A 24 -0.28 8.35 10.32
N ARG A 25 0.16 8.22 9.06
CA ARG A 25 1.41 7.51 8.70
C ARG A 25 2.67 8.13 9.31
N ARG A 26 2.71 9.45 9.50
CA ARG A 26 3.85 10.14 10.11
C ARG A 26 3.85 10.02 11.63
N GLU A 27 2.66 10.10 12.23
CA GLU A 27 2.50 10.16 13.68
C GLU A 27 2.56 8.79 14.35
N THR A 28 2.00 7.77 13.69
CA THR A 28 2.24 6.40 14.13
C THR A 28 3.59 5.97 13.57
N CYS A 29 4.50 5.46 14.42
CA CYS A 29 5.76 4.82 14.00
C CYS A 29 5.53 3.51 13.19
N SER A 30 4.44 3.44 12.41
CA SER A 30 4.11 2.43 11.40
C SER A 30 4.06 3.08 10.01
N PRO A 31 5.19 3.57 9.47
CA PRO A 31 5.27 4.00 8.06
C PRO A 31 4.93 2.88 7.07
N ALA A 32 4.85 1.63 7.54
CA ALA A 32 4.61 0.41 6.77
C ALA A 32 3.13 0.01 6.62
N THR A 33 2.16 0.80 7.10
CA THR A 33 0.74 0.48 6.89
C THR A 33 0.33 0.75 5.45
N ILE A 34 0.29 -0.31 4.66
CA ILE A 34 -0.17 -0.30 3.25
C ILE A 34 -1.69 -0.50 3.23
N VAL A 35 -2.41 0.36 2.52
CA VAL A 35 -3.86 0.28 2.36
C VAL A 35 -4.22 -0.08 0.93
N ASN A 36 -4.64 -1.32 0.71
CA ASN A 36 -5.29 -1.73 -0.53
C ASN A 36 -6.77 -1.36 -0.48
N THR A 37 -7.28 -0.75 -1.55
CA THR A 37 -8.67 -0.29 -1.65
C THR A 37 -9.45 -1.11 -2.67
N PHE A 38 -10.69 -1.45 -2.36
CA PHE A 38 -11.56 -2.27 -3.18
C PHE A 38 -12.88 -1.51 -3.36
N GLY A 39 -13.18 -1.11 -4.59
CA GLY A 39 -14.38 -0.35 -4.93
C GLY A 39 -15.41 -1.23 -5.62
N PHE A 40 -16.61 -1.31 -5.04
CA PHE A 40 -17.77 -1.98 -5.63
C PHE A 40 -18.68 -1.01 -6.36
N SER A 41 -19.37 -1.50 -7.38
CA SER A 41 -20.39 -0.76 -8.15
C SER A 41 -19.84 0.40 -8.98
N ARG A 42 -20.63 0.97 -9.89
CA ARG A 42 -20.19 2.14 -10.69
C ARG A 42 -20.24 3.47 -9.92
N SER A 43 -20.86 3.50 -8.73
CA SER A 43 -21.14 4.73 -7.98
C SER A 43 -20.14 5.03 -6.86
N HIS A 44 -19.21 4.12 -6.56
CA HIS A 44 -18.17 4.39 -5.57
C HIS A 44 -17.20 5.47 -6.07
N ASN A 45 -16.49 6.10 -5.13
CA ASN A 45 -15.50 7.11 -5.49
C ASN A 45 -14.16 6.47 -5.90
N ALA A 46 -14.04 6.11 -7.18
CA ALA A 46 -12.82 5.49 -7.71
C ALA A 46 -11.59 6.39 -7.58
N SER A 47 -11.74 7.72 -7.76
CA SER A 47 -10.64 8.68 -7.64
C SER A 47 -10.06 8.67 -6.23
N LEU A 48 -10.93 8.86 -5.23
CA LEU A 48 -10.55 8.85 -3.82
C LEU A 48 -9.89 7.52 -3.42
N LEU A 49 -10.48 6.39 -3.80
CA LEU A 49 -9.92 5.08 -3.45
C LEU A 49 -8.54 4.84 -4.09
N ALA A 50 -8.34 5.30 -5.33
CA ALA A 50 -7.05 5.22 -6.02
C ALA A 50 -6.02 6.21 -5.45
N ALA A 51 -6.43 7.41 -5.03
CA ALA A 51 -5.57 8.36 -4.34
C ALA A 51 -5.11 7.81 -2.97
N LEU A 52 -6.05 7.25 -2.20
CA LEU A 52 -5.79 6.71 -0.88
C LEU A 52 -4.85 5.50 -0.91
N SER A 53 -5.05 4.58 -1.86
CA SER A 53 -4.15 3.43 -1.99
C SER A 53 -2.74 3.90 -2.36
N ARG A 54 -2.60 4.80 -3.34
CA ARG A 54 -1.31 5.35 -3.75
C ARG A 54 -0.57 6.08 -2.62
N ALA A 55 -1.29 6.82 -1.77
CA ALA A 55 -0.71 7.51 -0.62
C ALA A 55 -0.06 6.56 0.41
N THR A 56 -0.36 5.26 0.32
CA THR A 56 0.16 4.21 1.23
C THR A 56 0.89 3.09 0.50
N GLU A 57 1.27 3.30 -0.76
CA GLU A 57 1.91 2.28 -1.63
C GLU A 57 1.04 1.02 -1.84
N GLY A 58 -0.27 1.14 -1.62
CA GLY A 58 -1.26 0.10 -1.87
C GLY A 58 -1.84 0.14 -3.28
N VAL A 59 -2.64 -0.88 -3.58
CA VAL A 59 -3.28 -1.08 -4.88
C VAL A 59 -4.79 -0.84 -4.76
N TYR A 60 -5.36 -0.18 -5.77
CA TYR A 60 -6.80 -0.03 -5.94
C TYR A 60 -7.35 -1.11 -6.88
N TYR A 61 -8.43 -1.76 -6.47
CA TYR A 61 -9.13 -2.79 -7.21
C TYR A 61 -10.56 -2.34 -7.49
N PHE A 62 -10.93 -2.32 -8.76
CA PHE A 62 -12.32 -2.12 -9.17
C PHE A 62 -13.02 -3.47 -9.33
N ILE A 63 -14.05 -3.71 -8.52
CA ILE A 63 -14.77 -4.98 -8.47
C ILE A 63 -16.09 -4.85 -9.22
N THR A 64 -16.15 -5.48 -10.40
CA THR A 64 -17.33 -5.46 -11.28
C THR A 64 -18.26 -6.65 -11.08
N ASP A 65 -17.75 -7.77 -10.58
CA ASP A 65 -18.51 -9.00 -10.39
C ASP A 65 -18.12 -9.72 -9.08
N HIS A 66 -19.01 -10.57 -8.58
CA HIS A 66 -18.80 -11.30 -7.32
C HIS A 66 -17.69 -12.36 -7.36
N GLN A 67 -17.14 -12.70 -8.53
CA GLN A 67 -16.03 -13.64 -8.62
C GLN A 67 -14.67 -12.92 -8.60
N SER A 68 -14.61 -11.72 -9.16
CA SER A 68 -13.44 -10.85 -9.22
C SER A 68 -12.98 -10.42 -7.84
N ILE A 69 -13.91 -10.25 -6.88
CA ILE A 69 -13.54 -9.98 -5.48
C ILE A 69 -12.68 -11.10 -4.89
N ILE A 70 -13.04 -12.37 -5.12
CA ILE A 70 -12.31 -13.50 -4.54
C ILE A 70 -10.88 -13.51 -5.08
N ASN A 71 -10.72 -13.29 -6.38
CA ASN A 71 -9.41 -13.23 -7.02
C ASN A 71 -8.57 -12.05 -6.51
N SER A 72 -9.13 -10.84 -6.47
CA SER A 72 -8.41 -9.66 -5.98
C SER A 72 -8.01 -9.77 -4.50
N PHE A 73 -8.88 -10.35 -3.67
CA PHE A 73 -8.54 -10.63 -2.27
C PHE A 73 -7.48 -11.72 -2.15
N ALA A 74 -7.56 -12.79 -2.95
CA ALA A 74 -6.56 -13.85 -2.96
C ALA A 74 -5.18 -13.35 -3.40
N GLU A 75 -5.10 -12.45 -4.38
CA GLU A 75 -3.85 -11.79 -4.78
C GLU A 75 -3.27 -10.94 -3.64
N CYS A 76 -4.09 -10.08 -3.04
CA CYS A 76 -3.67 -9.25 -1.90
C CYS A 76 -3.21 -10.09 -0.71
N LEU A 77 -3.98 -11.13 -0.36
CA LEU A 77 -3.67 -12.01 0.75
C LEU A 77 -2.45 -12.88 0.45
N GLY A 78 -2.33 -13.42 -0.76
CA GLY A 78 -1.16 -14.16 -1.20
C GLY A 78 0.09 -13.31 -1.17
N GLY A 79 0.00 -12.06 -1.62
CA GLY A 79 1.05 -11.05 -1.47
C GLY A 79 1.44 -10.87 -0.01
N LEU A 80 0.47 -10.66 0.88
CA LEU A 80 0.69 -10.46 2.32
C LEU A 80 1.31 -11.68 3.01
N VAL A 81 0.83 -12.89 2.70
CA VAL A 81 1.32 -14.17 3.25
C VAL A 81 2.70 -14.52 2.71
N SER A 82 3.05 -14.06 1.51
CA SER A 82 4.39 -14.24 0.93
C SER A 82 5.48 -13.34 1.54
N ILE A 83 5.12 -12.40 2.44
CA ILE A 83 6.08 -11.48 3.04
C ILE A 83 6.90 -12.22 4.09
N CYS A 84 8.22 -12.34 3.85
CA CYS A 84 9.14 -13.00 4.77
C CYS A 84 9.64 -12.08 5.90
N ALA A 85 9.67 -10.77 5.68
CA ALA A 85 10.13 -9.78 6.66
C ALA A 85 9.53 -8.40 6.36
N LYS A 86 9.30 -7.59 7.40
CA LYS A 86 8.85 -6.19 7.32
C LYS A 86 9.77 -5.33 8.20
N GLN A 87 9.85 -4.04 7.89
CA GLN A 87 10.66 -3.06 8.64
C GLN A 87 12.15 -3.46 8.74
N CYS A 88 12.72 -3.99 7.66
CA CYS A 88 14.14 -4.34 7.61
C CYS A 88 14.99 -3.09 7.42
N GLU A 89 16.06 -2.97 8.22
CA GLU A 89 17.09 -1.96 8.07
C GLU A 89 18.39 -2.61 7.60
N LEU A 90 19.04 -2.01 6.59
CA LEU A 90 20.33 -2.47 6.07
C LEU A 90 21.38 -1.40 6.34
N THR A 91 22.26 -1.65 7.31
CA THR A 91 23.39 -0.78 7.63
C THR A 91 24.67 -1.30 6.97
N VAL A 92 25.36 -0.44 6.21
CA VAL A 92 26.62 -0.78 5.53
C VAL A 92 27.74 0.07 6.12
N TYR A 93 28.79 -0.58 6.62
CA TYR A 93 29.97 0.08 7.17
C TYR A 93 31.15 -0.04 6.21
N LEU A 94 31.80 1.10 5.90
CA LEU A 94 33.01 1.14 5.08
C LEU A 94 34.23 1.18 6.01
N THR A 95 35.14 0.23 5.85
CA THR A 95 36.26 0.01 6.77
C THR A 95 37.56 0.72 6.36
N LYS A 96 37.61 1.35 5.19
CA LYS A 96 38.80 2.04 4.68
C LYS A 96 38.48 3.45 4.17
N GLU A 97 39.39 4.38 4.44
CA GLU A 97 39.41 5.70 3.81
C GLU A 97 39.46 5.55 2.27
N CYS A 98 38.70 6.39 1.56
CA CYS A 98 38.52 6.35 0.09
C CYS A 98 37.76 5.15 -0.52
N THR A 99 36.97 4.39 0.24
CA THR A 99 36.03 3.41 -0.36
C THR A 99 34.72 4.07 -0.73
N THR A 100 34.20 3.84 -1.94
CA THR A 100 32.89 4.37 -2.39
C THR A 100 31.93 3.20 -2.66
N LEU A 101 30.71 3.26 -2.12
CA LEU A 101 29.65 2.34 -2.46
C LEU A 101 29.04 2.78 -3.81
N SER A 102 29.37 2.08 -4.89
CA SER A 102 28.91 2.45 -6.23
C SER A 102 27.48 2.02 -6.51
N ASN A 103 27.08 0.81 -6.10
CA ASN A 103 25.73 0.28 -6.31
C ASN A 103 25.33 -0.63 -5.13
N LEU A 104 24.05 -0.57 -4.74
CA LEU A 104 23.43 -1.49 -3.80
C LEU A 104 22.24 -2.16 -4.49
N CYS A 105 22.32 -3.47 -4.69
CA CYS A 105 21.29 -4.24 -5.38
C CYS A 105 20.88 -5.44 -4.53
N THR A 106 19.57 -5.66 -4.39
CA THR A 106 19.02 -6.87 -3.77
C THR A 106 18.62 -7.83 -4.89
N THR A 107 19.19 -9.04 -4.89
CA THR A 107 18.76 -10.10 -5.81
C THR A 107 17.79 -11.03 -5.09
N ARG A 108 16.54 -11.06 -5.54
CA ARG A 108 15.54 -12.02 -5.03
C ARG A 108 15.60 -13.29 -5.90
N LYS A 109 16.07 -14.41 -5.36
CA LYS A 109 15.92 -15.73 -6.01
C LYS A 109 14.62 -16.36 -5.51
N TYR A 110 13.63 -16.46 -6.38
CA TYR A 110 12.38 -17.14 -6.09
C TYR A 110 12.65 -18.66 -6.13
N GLN A 111 12.78 -19.32 -4.99
CA GLN A 111 12.73 -20.78 -4.92
C GLN A 111 11.25 -21.18 -4.88
N LYS A 112 10.82 -21.87 -5.93
CA LYS A 112 9.53 -22.58 -5.97
C LYS A 112 9.60 -23.83 -5.11
#